data_AF-A0A935T6H9-F1
#
_entry.id   AF-A0A935T6H9-F1
#
_cell.length_a   1.000
_cell.length_b   1.000
_cell.length_c   1.000
_cell.angle_alpha   90.00
_cell.angle_beta   90.00
_cell.angle_gamma   90.00
#
_symmetry.space_group_name_H-M   'P 1'
#
loop_
_entity.id
_entity.type
_entity.pdbx_description
1 polymer ?
#
loop_
_entity_poly.entity_id
_entity_poly.type
_entity_poly.pdbx_seq_one_letter_code
_entity_poly.pdbx_strand_id
1 'polypeptide(L)'
;MKLMILLETAGEPLYFGLAEGLSSEEARTLLRQNGREETAHAHRLKKAIEILTGEPYTIPTLDENPYGTPPAMGPVTPELLRGLIQAEFGGDKLYQTYAAHEPNAEVAALLLQNGREETRHGQRVEQVIELLGG
;
A
#
# COMPACT_ATOMS: atom_id res chain seq x y z
N MET A 1 10.04 -7.22 -7.07
CA MET A 1 9.88 -7.14 -5.59
C MET A 1 10.63 -5.97 -4.94
N LYS A 2 11.94 -5.75 -5.17
CA LYS A 2 12.66 -4.61 -4.54
C LYS A 2 12.00 -3.24 -4.79
N LEU A 3 11.61 -2.95 -6.04
CA LEU A 3 10.85 -1.73 -6.35
C LEU A 3 9.51 -1.68 -5.58
N MET A 4 8.80 -2.80 -5.49
CA MET A 4 7.53 -2.85 -4.76
C MET A 4 7.75 -2.51 -3.29
N ILE A 5 8.78 -3.06 -2.63
CA ILE A 5 9.14 -2.70 -1.24
C ILE A 5 9.30 -1.18 -1.06
N LEU A 6 9.90 -0.49 -2.03
CA LEU A 6 10.03 0.97 -1.98
C LEU A 6 8.67 1.68 -2.08
N LEU A 7 7.75 1.16 -2.90
CA LEU A 7 6.40 1.72 -3.02
C LEU A 7 5.56 1.43 -1.77
N GLU A 8 5.58 0.19 -1.27
CA GLU A 8 4.87 -0.21 -0.05
C GLU A 8 5.31 0.61 1.17
N THR A 9 6.62 0.81 1.34
CA THR A 9 7.13 1.64 2.46
C THR A 9 6.82 3.13 2.29
N ALA A 10 6.66 3.61 1.06
CA ALA A 10 6.19 4.98 0.79
C ALA A 10 4.68 5.16 1.02
N GLY A 11 3.92 4.07 1.10
CA GLY A 11 2.47 4.09 1.35
C GLY A 11 2.11 4.69 2.70
N GLU A 12 2.84 4.35 3.78
CA GLU A 12 2.57 4.89 5.12
C GLU A 12 2.61 6.44 5.17
N PRO A 13 3.71 7.12 4.78
CA PRO A 13 3.75 8.57 4.82
C PRO A 13 2.75 9.22 3.85
N LEU A 14 2.44 8.59 2.70
CA LEU A 14 1.40 9.06 1.78
C LEU A 14 0.02 9.05 2.46
N TYR A 15 -0.39 7.91 3.01
CA TYR A 15 -1.67 7.74 3.70
C TYR A 15 -1.81 8.64 4.92
N PHE A 16 -0.72 8.83 5.66
CA PHE A 16 -0.72 9.74 6.81
C PHE A 16 -0.86 11.19 6.35
N GLY A 17 -0.16 11.60 5.28
CA GLY A 17 -0.31 12.92 4.69
C GLY A 17 -1.73 13.20 4.19
N LEU A 18 -2.38 12.20 3.58
CA LEU A 18 -3.79 12.29 3.18
C LEU A 18 -4.72 12.44 4.39
N ALA A 19 -4.49 11.67 5.46
CA ALA A 19 -5.27 11.80 6.68
C ALA A 19 -5.16 13.22 7.26
N GLU A 20 -3.98 13.84 7.26
CA GLU A 20 -3.82 15.20 7.77
C GLU A 20 -4.69 16.24 7.05
N GLY A 21 -5.04 16.00 5.78
CA GLY A 21 -5.92 16.86 4.98
C GLY A 21 -7.42 16.71 5.24
N LEU A 22 -7.85 15.76 6.08
CA LEU A 22 -9.26 15.50 6.39
C LEU A 22 -9.69 16.10 7.74
N SER A 23 -10.95 16.55 7.84
CA SER A 23 -11.55 17.05 9.08
C SER A 23 -12.22 15.97 9.93
N SER A 24 -12.62 14.85 9.33
CA SER A 24 -13.27 13.72 10.03
C SER A 24 -12.23 12.78 10.64
N GLU A 25 -12.20 12.66 11.98
CA GLU A 25 -11.24 11.76 12.66
C GLU A 25 -11.47 10.28 12.34
N GLU A 26 -12.71 9.90 12.07
CA GLU A 26 -13.05 8.55 11.62
C GLU A 26 -12.39 8.27 10.26
N ALA A 27 -12.55 9.18 9.30
CA ALA A 27 -11.92 9.06 7.98
C ALA A 27 -10.39 9.06 8.07
N ARG A 28 -9.81 9.87 8.96
CA ARG A 28 -8.36 9.90 9.23
C ARG A 28 -7.86 8.55 9.76
N THR A 29 -8.62 7.95 10.68
CA THR A 29 -8.28 6.66 11.27
C THR A 29 -8.23 5.56 10.21
N LEU A 30 -9.22 5.56 9.31
CA LEU A 30 -9.29 4.63 8.18
C LEU A 30 -8.06 4.76 7.26
N LEU A 31 -7.69 5.98 6.83
CA LEU A 31 -6.51 6.17 5.99
C LEU A 31 -5.20 5.79 6.68
N ARG A 32 -5.02 6.17 7.94
CA ARG A 32 -3.82 5.75 8.71
C ARG A 32 -3.76 4.23 8.89
N GLN A 33 -4.90 3.53 8.86
CA GLN A 33 -4.92 2.08 8.89
C GLN A 33 -4.35 1.49 7.60
N ASN A 34 -4.75 1.98 6.42
CA ASN A 34 -4.12 1.57 5.15
C ASN A 34 -2.62 1.77 5.25
N GLY A 35 -2.16 2.98 5.62
CA GLY A 35 -0.74 3.30 5.70
C GLY A 35 0.09 2.33 6.56
N ARG A 36 -0.44 1.89 7.71
CA ARG A 36 0.25 0.88 8.53
C ARG A 36 0.25 -0.50 7.88
N GLU A 37 -0.83 -0.88 7.22
CA GLU A 37 -0.96 -2.16 6.51
C GLU A 37 0.04 -2.24 5.32
N GLU A 38 0.33 -1.12 4.65
CA GLU A 38 1.37 -1.07 3.58
C GLU A 38 2.77 -1.48 4.09
N THR A 39 3.13 -1.11 5.32
CA THR A 39 4.42 -1.55 5.88
C THR A 39 4.49 -3.08 6.02
N ALA A 40 3.37 -3.74 6.30
CA ALA A 40 3.30 -5.20 6.35
C ALA A 40 3.49 -5.82 4.96
N HIS A 41 3.04 -5.17 3.88
CA HIS A 41 3.28 -5.61 2.51
C HIS A 41 4.78 -5.67 2.21
N ALA A 42 5.53 -4.62 2.59
CA ALA A 42 6.97 -4.56 2.44
C ALA A 42 7.69 -5.71 3.17
N HIS A 43 7.24 -6.06 4.38
CA HIS A 43 7.78 -7.19 5.13
C HIS A 43 7.50 -8.54 4.47
N ARG A 44 6.32 -8.74 3.87
CA ARG A 44 6.02 -9.96 3.10
C ARG A 44 6.86 -10.05 1.83
N LEU A 45 7.08 -8.93 1.14
CA LEU A 45 7.96 -8.87 -0.02
C LEU A 45 9.43 -9.12 0.35
N LYS A 46 9.91 -8.62 1.50
CA LYS A 46 11.23 -8.99 2.05
C LYS A 46 11.32 -10.50 2.22
N LYS A 47 10.33 -11.11 2.89
CA LYS A 47 10.30 -12.57 3.10
C LYS A 47 10.33 -13.34 1.78
N ALA A 48 9.57 -12.88 0.78
CA ALA A 48 9.59 -13.45 -0.56
C ALA A 48 10.99 -13.39 -1.22
N ILE A 49 11.68 -12.25 -1.13
CA ILE A 49 13.06 -12.12 -1.63
C ILE A 49 13.97 -13.13 -0.92
N GLU A 50 13.91 -13.20 0.42
CA GLU A 50 14.75 -14.10 1.21
C GLU A 50 14.52 -15.58 0.86
N ILE A 51 13.27 -15.96 0.57
CA ILE A 51 12.94 -17.33 0.09
C ILE A 51 13.58 -17.59 -1.28
N LEU A 52 13.45 -16.65 -2.22
CA LEU A 52 13.90 -16.84 -3.60
C LEU A 52 15.42 -16.81 -3.73
N THR A 53 16.11 -16.01 -2.92
CA THR A 53 17.56 -15.84 -3.00
C THR A 53 18.33 -16.72 -2.02
N GLY A 54 17.69 -17.15 -0.93
CA GLY A 54 18.38 -17.80 0.20
C GLY A 54 19.22 -16.84 1.05
N GLU A 55 19.16 -15.53 0.78
CA GLU A 55 19.98 -14.50 1.40
C GLU A 55 19.12 -13.50 2.17
N PRO A 56 19.59 -12.99 3.32
CA PRO A 56 18.87 -11.96 4.08
C PRO A 56 18.73 -10.67 3.27
N TYR A 57 17.62 -9.97 3.46
CA TYR A 57 17.35 -8.70 2.78
C TYR A 57 16.92 -7.61 3.76
N THR A 58 17.58 -6.46 3.75
CA THR A 58 17.19 -5.31 4.56
C THR A 58 16.29 -4.39 3.76
N ILE A 59 15.12 -4.04 4.33
CA ILE A 59 14.23 -3.03 3.76
C ILE A 59 14.92 -1.66 3.91
N PRO A 60 15.09 -0.87 2.83
CA PRO A 60 15.63 0.48 2.93
C PRO A 60 14.82 1.36 3.88
N THR A 61 15.48 2.24 4.59
CA THR A 61 14.82 3.29 5.39
C THR A 61 14.10 4.28 4.47
N LEU A 62 13.19 5.09 5.04
CA LEU A 62 12.49 6.13 4.25
C LEU A 62 13.46 7.15 3.63
N ASP A 63 14.55 7.50 4.33
CA ASP A 63 15.57 8.44 3.82
C ASP A 63 16.36 7.86 2.65
N GLU A 64 16.48 6.53 2.56
CA GLU A 64 17.12 5.80 1.46
C GLU A 64 16.14 5.51 0.31
N ASN A 65 14.84 5.68 0.55
CA ASN A 65 13.79 5.40 -0.41
C ASN A 65 13.53 6.64 -1.29
N PRO A 66 13.74 6.57 -2.62
CA PRO A 66 13.47 7.70 -3.52
C PRO A 66 11.99 8.14 -3.55
N TYR A 67 11.08 7.30 -3.05
CA TYR A 67 9.65 7.59 -2.90
C TYR A 67 9.25 7.87 -1.44
N GLY A 68 10.19 7.82 -0.49
CA GLY A 68 9.91 7.92 0.96
C GLY A 68 9.41 9.29 1.41
N THR A 69 9.63 10.33 0.60
CA THR A 69 9.01 11.65 0.81
C THR A 69 7.73 11.75 -0.02
N PRO A 70 6.54 11.87 0.61
CA PRO A 70 5.30 12.03 -0.12
C PRO A 70 5.30 13.39 -0.86
N PRO A 71 4.61 13.49 -2.00
CA PRO A 71 4.47 14.76 -2.69
C PRO A 71 3.72 15.77 -1.80
N ALA A 72 3.91 17.07 -2.07
CA ALA A 72 3.11 18.09 -1.42
C ALA A 72 1.63 17.86 -1.76
N MET A 73 0.85 17.48 -0.76
CA MET A 73 -0.56 17.17 -0.94
C MET A 73 -1.36 18.48 -1.01
N GLY A 74 -2.10 18.66 -2.11
CA GLY A 74 -3.15 19.67 -2.18
C GLY A 74 -4.36 19.26 -1.32
N PRO A 75 -5.50 19.96 -1.45
CA PRO A 75 -6.74 19.55 -0.80
C PRO A 75 -7.09 18.09 -1.13
N VAL A 76 -7.51 17.33 -0.13
CA VAL A 76 -7.98 15.95 -0.33
C VAL A 76 -9.40 16.00 -0.87
N THR A 77 -9.53 15.90 -2.20
CA THR A 77 -10.83 15.94 -2.89
C THR A 77 -11.40 14.54 -3.13
N PRO A 78 -12.72 14.41 -3.36
CA PRO A 78 -13.32 13.14 -3.76
C PRO A 78 -12.68 12.53 -5.01
N GLU A 79 -12.28 13.33 -5.99
CA GLU A 79 -11.63 12.85 -7.22
C GLU A 79 -10.26 12.22 -6.94
N LEU A 80 -9.49 12.82 -6.02
CA LEU A 80 -8.22 12.27 -5.58
C LEU A 80 -8.42 10.93 -4.87
N LEU A 81 -9.42 10.83 -3.99
CA LEU A 81 -9.74 9.58 -3.29
C LEU A 81 -10.24 8.48 -4.26
N ARG A 82 -11.03 8.85 -5.28
CA ARG A 82 -11.41 7.90 -6.35
C ARG A 82 -10.19 7.44 -7.15
N GLY A 83 -9.23 8.31 -7.41
CA GLY A 83 -7.94 7.94 -7.99
C GLY A 83 -7.17 6.95 -7.12
N LEU A 84 -7.17 7.16 -5.80
CA LEU A 84 -6.55 6.24 -4.84
C LEU A 84 -7.22 4.86 -4.84
N ILE A 85 -8.56 4.79 -4.85
CA ILE A 85 -9.29 3.51 -4.98
C ILE A 85 -8.85 2.73 -6.23
N GLN A 86 -8.71 3.41 -7.37
CA GLN A 86 -8.22 2.78 -8.60
C GLN A 86 -6.78 2.28 -8.46
N ALA A 87 -5.93 3.00 -7.74
CA ALA A 87 -4.56 2.58 -7.47
C ALA A 87 -4.51 1.30 -6.63
N GLU A 88 -5.30 1.24 -5.54
CA GLU A 88 -5.40 0.06 -4.66
C GLU A 88 -5.90 -1.19 -5.41
N PHE A 89 -6.99 -1.07 -6.18
CA PHE A 89 -7.48 -2.19 -6.99
C PHE A 89 -6.50 -2.57 -8.12
N GLY A 90 -5.76 -1.60 -8.64
CA GLY A 90 -4.63 -1.84 -9.53
C GLY A 90 -3.49 -2.62 -8.86
N GLY A 91 -3.18 -2.29 -7.61
CA GLY A 91 -2.23 -2.98 -6.75
C GLY A 91 -2.58 -4.45 -6.57
N ASP A 92 -3.83 -4.77 -6.19
CA ASP A 92 -4.31 -6.16 -6.13
C ASP A 92 -4.07 -6.88 -7.46
N LYS A 93 -4.54 -6.30 -8.58
CA LYS A 93 -4.38 -6.92 -9.90
C LYS A 93 -2.91 -7.21 -10.25
N LEU A 94 -1.99 -6.31 -9.88
CA LEU A 94 -0.55 -6.53 -10.06
C LEU A 94 -0.04 -7.69 -9.19
N TYR A 95 -0.44 -7.75 -7.92
CA TYR A 95 -0.10 -8.85 -7.02
C TYR A 95 -0.62 -10.21 -7.51
N GLN A 96 -1.87 -10.27 -7.97
CA GLN A 96 -2.46 -11.46 -8.59
C GLN A 96 -1.66 -11.90 -9.82
N THR A 97 -1.26 -10.93 -10.66
CA THR A 97 -0.47 -11.19 -11.86
C THR A 97 0.90 -11.76 -11.51
N TYR A 98 1.60 -11.19 -10.53
CA TYR A 98 2.89 -11.72 -10.09
C TYR A 98 2.76 -13.11 -9.47
N ALA A 99 1.75 -13.33 -8.61
CA ALA A 99 1.50 -14.63 -8.00
C ALA A 99 1.22 -15.72 -9.04
N ALA A 100 0.48 -15.40 -10.11
CA ALA A 100 0.17 -16.36 -11.18
C ALA A 100 1.40 -16.83 -11.98
N HIS A 101 2.49 -16.06 -11.96
CA HIS A 101 3.74 -16.37 -12.66
C HIS A 101 4.87 -16.80 -11.70
N GLU A 102 4.58 -16.93 -10.41
CA GLU A 102 5.56 -17.31 -9.40
C GLU A 102 5.58 -18.83 -9.20
N PRO A 103 6.68 -19.54 -9.54
CA PRO A 103 6.76 -21.00 -9.37
C PRO A 103 6.85 -21.45 -7.91
N ASN A 104 7.30 -20.60 -6.99
CA ASN A 104 7.35 -20.93 -5.57
C ASN A 104 5.99 -20.66 -4.89
N ALA A 105 5.31 -21.72 -4.48
CA ALA A 105 3.98 -21.63 -3.89
C ALA A 105 3.91 -20.79 -2.60
N GLU A 106 4.96 -20.78 -1.78
CA GLU A 106 5.01 -19.95 -0.56
C GLU A 106 5.08 -18.47 -0.93
N VAL A 107 5.90 -18.12 -1.92
CA VAL A 107 6.04 -16.76 -2.43
C VAL A 107 4.75 -16.29 -3.10
N ALA A 108 4.12 -17.13 -3.92
CA ALA A 108 2.84 -16.84 -4.54
C ALA A 108 1.76 -16.54 -3.47
N ALA A 109 1.72 -17.32 -2.38
CA ALA A 109 0.79 -17.10 -1.28
C ALA A 109 0.99 -15.75 -0.56
N LEU A 110 2.25 -15.32 -0.38
CA LEU A 110 2.58 -14.00 0.18
C LEU A 110 2.10 -12.86 -0.73
N LEU A 111 2.31 -12.98 -2.04
CA LEU A 111 1.85 -11.98 -3.02
C LEU A 111 0.31 -11.89 -3.05
N LEU A 112 -0.38 -13.04 -3.06
CA LEU A 112 -1.84 -13.08 -2.99
C LEU A 112 -2.37 -12.50 -1.68
N GLN A 113 -1.60 -12.60 -0.59
CA GLN A 113 -1.98 -11.98 0.67
C GLN A 113 -1.99 -10.46 0.55
N ASN A 114 -0.90 -9.86 0.03
CA ASN A 114 -0.85 -8.41 -0.20
C ASN A 114 -2.01 -7.94 -1.08
N GLY A 115 -2.25 -8.59 -2.23
CA GLY A 115 -3.35 -8.19 -3.12
C GLY A 115 -4.75 -8.20 -2.46
N ARG A 116 -5.01 -9.17 -1.56
CA ARG A 116 -6.26 -9.17 -0.77
C ARG A 116 -6.35 -7.99 0.19
N GLU A 117 -5.24 -7.46 0.68
CA GLU A 117 -5.25 -6.29 1.59
C GLU A 117 -5.38 -4.99 0.79
N GLU A 118 -4.74 -4.86 -0.38
CA GLU A 118 -4.97 -3.77 -1.35
C GLU A 118 -6.46 -3.61 -1.69
N THR A 119 -7.16 -4.73 -1.92
CA THR A 119 -8.63 -4.68 -2.11
C THR A 119 -9.35 -4.05 -0.91
N ARG A 120 -8.93 -4.38 0.31
CA ARG A 120 -9.51 -3.82 1.53
C ARG A 120 -9.12 -2.35 1.71
N HIS A 121 -7.94 -1.95 1.26
CA HIS A 121 -7.51 -0.55 1.28
C HIS A 121 -8.41 0.29 0.39
N GLY A 122 -8.69 -0.15 -0.84
CA GLY A 122 -9.64 0.52 -1.74
C GLY A 122 -11.04 0.64 -1.13
N GLN A 123 -11.57 -0.46 -0.57
CA GLN A 123 -12.87 -0.45 0.13
C GLN A 123 -12.89 0.50 1.33
N ARG A 124 -11.77 0.61 2.04
CA ARG A 124 -11.62 1.54 3.17
C ARG A 124 -11.61 3.00 2.69
N VAL A 125 -11.04 3.28 1.52
CA VAL A 125 -11.11 4.61 0.89
C VAL A 125 -12.53 4.92 0.40
N GLU A 126 -13.29 3.92 -0.08
CA GLU A 126 -14.72 4.10 -0.40
C GLU A 126 -15.50 4.57 0.84
N GLN A 127 -15.28 3.94 2.00
CA GLN A 127 -15.88 4.36 3.28
C GLN A 127 -15.47 5.79 3.67
N VAL A 128 -14.21 6.17 3.41
CA VAL A 128 -13.74 7.56 3.64
C VAL A 128 -14.54 8.54 2.78
N ILE A 129 -14.79 8.24 1.50
CA ILE A 129 -15.60 9.12 0.63
C ILE A 129 -17.03 9.27 1.17
N GLU A 130 -17.66 8.18 1.61
CA GLU A 130 -19.00 8.21 2.20
C GLU A 130 -19.06 9.11 3.45
N LEU A 131 -18.05 9.02 4.33
CA LEU A 131 -17.95 9.86 5.53
C LEU A 131 -17.77 11.36 5.22
N LEU A 132 -17.31 11.69 4.01
CA LEU A 132 -17.13 13.07 3.56
C LEU A 132 -18.34 13.62 2.79
N GLY A 133 -19.39 12.82 2.62
CA GLY A 133 -20.64 13.24 1.96
C GLY A 133 -20.77 12.83 0.48
N GLY A 134 -19.89 11.96 -0.02
CA GLY A 134 -19.97 11.38 -1.38
C GLY A 134 -19.17 12.11 -2.47
#